data_AF-A0A813F1A1-F1
#
_entry.id   AF-A0A813F1A1-F1
#
_cell.length_a   1.000
_cell.length_b   1.000
_cell.length_c   1.000
_cell.angle_alpha   90.00
_cell.angle_beta   90.00
_cell.angle_gamma   90.00
#
_symmetry.space_group_name_H-M   'P 1'
#
loop_
_entity.id
_entity.type
_entity.pdbx_description
1 polymer ?
#
loop_
_entity_poly.entity_id
_entity_poly.type
_entity_poly.pdbx_seq_one_letter_code
_entity_poly.pdbx_strand_id
1 'polypeptide(L)'
;QYDDFRAKLQEAMPAEAYVYPASTLHCTVCTLRAFTGGPMDAAARQLAQDLWSPVLSAARENEEWPASCRLSMGRPTLEGSAGIFRFEDLDGSVAKMRSCLREAILAAGGSAAEGAGDRSAARALPGSPEGDPAPHLPDIVHSTVLRWTAAPEDAVAAREAFERIAASWEPLQVAVPFARWVFEDTPYMHIPDDPAHIWWEAAFDGLESRKD
;
A
#
# COMPACT_ATOMS: atom_id res chain seq x y z
N GLN A 1 1.80 -5.13 20.34
CA GLN A 1 1.32 -6.24 19.51
C GLN A 1 2.13 -6.41 18.22
N TYR A 2 2.08 -5.49 17.25
CA TYR A 2 2.86 -5.69 16.01
C TYR A 2 4.37 -5.76 16.27
N ASP A 3 4.91 -4.86 17.09
CA ASP A 3 6.36 -4.87 17.38
C ASP A 3 6.80 -6.17 18.08
N ASP A 4 5.97 -6.72 18.97
CA ASP A 4 6.23 -8.01 19.61
C ASP A 4 6.19 -9.16 18.59
N PHE A 5 5.23 -9.15 17.67
CA PHE A 5 5.15 -10.10 16.56
C PHE A 5 6.38 -10.00 15.65
N ARG A 6 6.75 -8.77 15.28
CA ARG A 6 7.93 -8.48 14.45
C ARG A 6 9.20 -8.98 15.13
N ALA A 7 9.40 -8.73 16.42
CA ALA A 7 10.58 -9.18 17.15
C ALA A 7 10.70 -10.72 17.12
N LYS A 8 9.60 -11.43 17.38
CA LYS A 8 9.56 -12.91 17.28
C LYS A 8 9.85 -13.40 15.86
N LEU A 9 9.33 -12.69 14.85
CA LEU A 9 9.55 -13.05 13.46
C LEU A 9 11.03 -12.82 13.07
N GLN A 10 11.63 -11.71 13.49
CA GLN A 10 13.05 -11.42 13.25
C GLN A 10 13.98 -12.42 13.92
N GLU A 11 13.65 -12.89 15.13
CA GLU A 11 14.42 -13.91 15.83
C GLU A 11 14.33 -15.29 15.15
N ALA A 12 13.15 -15.63 14.61
CA ALA A 12 12.88 -16.95 14.05
C ALA A 12 13.23 -17.09 12.56
N MET A 13 13.31 -16.00 11.81
CA MET A 13 13.55 -16.01 10.37
C MET A 13 15.05 -15.98 10.04
N PRO A 14 15.46 -16.58 8.91
CA PRO A 14 16.85 -16.55 8.48
C PRO A 14 17.22 -15.15 7.95
N ALA A 15 18.51 -14.88 7.77
CA ALA A 15 19.03 -13.55 7.45
C ALA A 15 18.53 -13.00 6.10
N GLU A 16 18.07 -13.87 5.20
CA GLU A 16 17.48 -13.50 3.91
C GLU A 16 16.10 -12.85 4.07
N ALA A 17 15.44 -13.00 5.22
CA ALA A 17 14.17 -12.34 5.51
C ALA A 17 14.38 -10.88 5.90
N TYR A 18 13.82 -9.97 5.12
CA TYR A 18 13.59 -8.61 5.57
C TYR A 18 12.21 -8.51 6.24
N VAL A 19 12.19 -8.20 7.54
CA VAL A 19 10.96 -7.99 8.32
C VAL A 19 10.68 -6.50 8.48
N TYR A 20 9.55 -6.06 7.96
CA TYR A 20 9.15 -4.65 7.89
C TYR A 20 8.87 -4.07 9.28
N PRO A 21 9.35 -2.85 9.60
CA PRO A 21 8.97 -2.15 10.82
C PRO A 21 7.51 -1.69 10.79
N ALA A 22 6.92 -1.43 11.95
CA ALA A 22 5.52 -1.00 12.08
C ALA A 22 5.20 0.26 11.26
N SER A 23 6.16 1.18 11.18
CA SER A 23 6.05 2.44 10.44
C SER A 23 5.84 2.28 8.93
N THR A 24 6.12 1.11 8.38
CA THR A 24 5.94 0.82 6.95
C THR A 24 4.66 0.04 6.66
N LEU A 25 3.86 -0.31 7.68
CA LEU A 25 2.58 -0.97 7.46
C LEU A 25 1.60 -0.01 6.78
N HIS A 26 1.04 -0.46 5.67
CA HIS A 26 0.06 0.28 4.89
C HIS A 26 -0.83 -0.69 4.13
N CYS A 27 -1.91 -0.18 3.53
CA CYS A 27 -2.62 -0.90 2.49
C CYS A 27 -2.61 -0.05 1.22
N THR A 28 -2.28 -0.67 0.09
CA THR A 28 -2.26 0.05 -1.18
C THR A 28 -3.68 0.25 -1.69
N VAL A 29 -4.10 1.51 -1.81
CA VAL A 29 -5.36 1.88 -2.47
C VAL A 29 -5.17 1.89 -3.98
N CYS A 30 -4.10 2.55 -4.45
CA CYS A 30 -3.75 2.67 -5.86
C CYS A 30 -2.23 2.83 -6.04
N THR A 31 -1.68 2.23 -7.08
CA THR A 31 -0.33 2.52 -7.58
C THR A 31 -0.45 3.44 -8.80
N LEU A 32 -0.06 4.70 -8.66
CA LEU A 32 -0.14 5.69 -9.74
C LEU A 32 0.92 5.46 -10.83
N ARG A 33 2.14 5.11 -10.39
CA ARG A 33 3.26 4.69 -11.23
C ARG A 33 4.05 3.62 -10.48
N ALA A 34 4.42 2.54 -11.17
CA ALA A 34 5.23 1.50 -10.57
C ALA A 34 6.68 1.95 -10.34
N PHE A 35 7.31 1.49 -9.26
CA PHE A 35 8.73 1.74 -8.96
C PHE A 35 9.71 1.03 -9.92
N THR A 36 9.23 0.38 -10.99
CA THR A 36 10.08 -0.36 -11.94
C THR A 36 11.12 0.52 -12.64
N GLY A 37 10.87 1.83 -12.75
CA GLY A 37 11.83 2.81 -13.27
C GLY A 37 12.77 3.41 -12.22
N GLY A 38 12.73 2.94 -10.98
CA GLY A 38 13.48 3.52 -9.87
C GLY A 38 12.89 4.81 -9.31
N PRO A 39 13.62 5.45 -8.37
CA PRO A 39 13.19 6.69 -7.72
C PRO A 39 13.07 7.82 -8.74
N MET A 40 12.11 8.72 -8.53
CA MET A 40 11.95 9.92 -9.34
C MET A 40 12.89 11.03 -8.88
N ASP A 41 13.51 11.73 -9.85
CA ASP A 41 14.14 13.01 -9.57
C ASP A 41 13.09 14.11 -9.28
N ALA A 42 13.55 15.28 -8.86
CA ALA A 42 12.66 16.38 -8.48
C ALA A 42 11.74 16.85 -9.62
N ALA A 43 12.21 16.84 -10.87
CA ALA A 43 11.42 17.27 -12.02
C ALA A 43 10.32 16.24 -12.35
N ALA A 44 10.65 14.96 -12.32
CA ALA A 44 9.69 13.87 -12.48
C ALA A 44 8.65 13.83 -11.35
N ARG A 45 9.07 14.09 -10.10
CA ARG A 45 8.14 14.25 -8.98
C ARG A 45 7.20 15.41 -9.24
N GLN A 46 7.70 16.61 -9.55
CA GLN A 46 6.84 17.77 -9.81
C GLN A 46 5.84 17.51 -10.94
N LEU A 47 6.27 16.90 -12.05
CA LEU A 47 5.37 16.53 -13.15
C LEU A 47 4.29 15.55 -12.67
N ALA A 48 4.65 14.52 -11.92
CA ALA A 48 3.69 13.60 -11.34
C ALA A 48 2.74 14.34 -10.39
N GLN A 49 3.23 15.32 -9.62
CA GLN A 49 2.40 16.08 -8.72
C GLN A 49 1.37 16.93 -9.46
N ASP A 50 1.79 17.65 -10.48
CA ASP A 50 0.93 18.51 -11.31
C ASP A 50 -0.14 17.68 -12.02
N LEU A 51 0.25 16.51 -12.54
CA LEU A 51 -0.62 15.62 -13.28
C LEU A 51 -1.68 14.96 -12.38
N TRP A 52 -1.27 14.49 -11.20
CA TRP A 52 -2.12 13.69 -10.34
C TRP A 52 -2.92 14.51 -9.34
N SER A 53 -2.43 15.65 -8.83
CA SER A 53 -3.15 16.45 -7.82
C SER A 53 -4.63 16.70 -8.16
N PRO A 54 -5.00 17.09 -9.40
CA PRO A 54 -6.41 17.30 -9.74
C PRO A 54 -7.26 16.03 -9.65
N VAL A 55 -6.70 14.87 -10.03
CA VAL A 55 -7.36 13.56 -9.95
C VAL A 55 -7.59 13.17 -8.49
N LEU A 56 -6.57 13.37 -7.65
CA LEU A 56 -6.61 13.05 -6.23
C LEU A 56 -7.63 13.92 -5.49
N SER A 57 -7.64 15.22 -5.76
CA SER A 57 -8.63 16.15 -5.22
C SER A 57 -10.04 15.79 -5.67
N ALA A 58 -10.25 15.53 -6.97
CA ALA A 58 -11.56 15.15 -7.49
C ALA A 58 -12.08 13.84 -6.87
N ALA A 59 -11.21 12.84 -6.67
CA ALA A 59 -11.59 11.61 -5.98
C ALA A 59 -11.99 11.88 -4.52
N ARG A 60 -11.25 12.73 -3.81
CA ARG A 60 -11.54 13.08 -2.40
C ARG A 60 -12.81 13.90 -2.21
N GLU A 61 -13.13 14.75 -3.17
CA GLU A 61 -14.34 15.58 -3.19
C GLU A 61 -15.60 14.79 -3.58
N ASN A 62 -15.45 13.57 -4.09
CA ASN A 62 -16.59 12.69 -4.37
C ASN A 62 -17.36 12.38 -3.07
N GLU A 63 -18.69 12.48 -3.12
CA GLU A 63 -19.56 12.27 -1.96
C GLU A 63 -19.47 10.84 -1.40
N GLU A 64 -19.06 9.86 -2.21
CA GLU A 64 -18.84 8.48 -1.81
C GLU A 64 -17.46 8.25 -1.16
N TRP A 65 -16.59 9.26 -1.11
CA TRP A 65 -15.32 9.15 -0.40
C TRP A 65 -15.59 8.87 1.08
N PRO A 66 -14.97 7.84 1.67
CA PRO A 66 -15.32 7.42 3.02
C PRO A 66 -14.87 8.46 4.07
N ALA A 67 -15.75 8.76 5.02
CA ALA A 67 -15.44 9.62 6.15
C ALA A 67 -14.52 8.93 7.19
N SER A 68 -14.54 7.60 7.27
CA SER A 68 -13.70 6.79 8.18
C SER A 68 -13.17 5.56 7.47
N CYS A 69 -12.14 4.93 8.02
CA CYS A 69 -11.60 3.67 7.50
C CYS A 69 -11.18 2.75 8.65
N ARG A 70 -11.83 1.59 8.77
CA ARG A 70 -11.47 0.55 9.74
C ARG A 70 -11.12 -0.74 9.01
N LEU A 71 -10.01 -1.34 9.43
CA LEU A 71 -9.51 -2.59 8.89
C LEU A 71 -9.40 -3.63 10.00
N SER A 72 -9.63 -4.90 9.70
CA SER A 72 -9.28 -6.02 10.58
C SER A 72 -8.02 -6.71 10.06
N MET A 73 -6.93 -6.61 10.82
CA MET A 73 -5.66 -7.27 10.51
C MET A 73 -5.71 -8.73 10.94
N GLY A 74 -5.97 -9.63 9.98
CA GLY A 74 -6.06 -11.06 10.21
C GLY A 74 -4.71 -11.73 10.48
N ARG A 75 -4.70 -13.05 10.58
CA ARG A 75 -3.45 -13.83 10.68
C ARG A 75 -2.60 -13.63 9.41
N PRO A 76 -1.28 -13.38 9.53
CA PRO A 76 -0.44 -13.23 8.35
C PRO A 76 -0.19 -14.59 7.69
N THR A 77 0.07 -14.57 6.39
CA THR A 77 0.37 -15.77 5.59
C THR A 77 1.64 -15.56 4.78
N LEU A 78 2.36 -16.64 4.47
CA LEU A 78 3.54 -16.61 3.61
C LEU A 78 3.12 -17.05 2.20
N GLU A 79 3.22 -16.13 1.24
CA GLU A 79 2.79 -16.33 -0.16
C GLU A 79 3.94 -15.98 -1.11
N GLY A 80 4.50 -17.00 -1.76
CA GLY A 80 5.61 -16.82 -2.71
C GLY A 80 6.82 -16.15 -2.05
N SER A 81 7.12 -14.93 -2.48
CA SER A 81 8.29 -14.16 -2.01
C SER A 81 8.03 -13.28 -0.78
N ALA A 82 6.81 -13.26 -0.23
CA ALA A 82 6.41 -12.31 0.82
C ALA A 82 5.52 -12.93 1.91
N GLY A 83 5.69 -12.46 3.14
CA GLY A 83 4.72 -12.61 4.21
C GLY A 83 3.79 -11.41 4.22
N ILE A 84 2.48 -11.63 4.23
CA ILE A 84 1.47 -10.57 4.15
C ILE A 84 0.43 -10.70 5.26
N PHE A 85 -0.01 -9.55 5.78
CA PHE A 85 -1.26 -9.40 6.50
C PHE A 85 -2.37 -9.11 5.50
N ARG A 86 -3.39 -9.98 5.42
CA ARG A 86 -4.62 -9.67 4.70
C ARG A 86 -5.54 -8.89 5.64
N PHE A 87 -6.07 -7.78 5.14
CA PHE A 87 -7.03 -6.96 5.86
C PHE A 87 -8.44 -7.27 5.39
N GLU A 88 -9.37 -7.31 6.33
CA GLU A 88 -10.80 -7.15 6.06
C GLU A 88 -11.13 -5.65 6.07
N ASP A 89 -11.74 -5.14 5.00
CA ASP A 89 -12.21 -3.76 4.89
C ASP A 89 -13.60 -3.64 5.54
N LEU A 90 -13.63 -3.39 6.85
CA LEU A 90 -14.83 -3.50 7.69
C LEU A 90 -15.95 -2.53 7.29
N ASP A 91 -15.57 -1.38 6.74
CA ASP A 91 -16.49 -0.30 6.36
C ASP A 91 -16.66 -0.19 4.83
N GLY A 92 -15.96 -1.02 4.05
CA GLY A 92 -15.88 -0.89 2.60
C GLY A 92 -15.15 0.38 2.14
N SER A 93 -14.37 1.01 3.01
CA SER A 93 -13.73 2.30 2.78
C SER A 93 -12.64 2.22 1.72
N VAL A 94 -11.85 1.14 1.69
CA VAL A 94 -10.83 0.95 0.65
C VAL A 94 -11.49 0.72 -0.71
N ALA A 95 -12.58 -0.05 -0.74
CA ALA A 95 -13.37 -0.24 -1.97
C ALA A 95 -13.95 1.09 -2.49
N LYS A 96 -14.52 1.93 -1.60
CA LYS A 96 -15.04 3.25 -1.94
C LYS A 96 -13.96 4.20 -2.46
N MET A 97 -12.80 4.29 -1.79
CA MET A 97 -11.67 5.09 -2.26
C MET A 97 -11.22 4.66 -3.67
N ARG A 98 -11.11 3.34 -3.91
CA ARG A 98 -10.78 2.80 -5.23
C ARG A 98 -11.82 3.18 -6.29
N SER A 99 -13.11 3.19 -5.93
CA SER A 99 -14.17 3.61 -6.85
C SER A 99 -14.08 5.09 -7.21
N CYS A 100 -13.91 5.96 -6.21
CA CYS A 100 -13.75 7.40 -6.43
C CYS A 100 -12.52 7.70 -7.31
N LEU A 101 -11.41 7.00 -7.07
CA LEU A 101 -10.20 7.12 -7.89
C LEU A 101 -10.41 6.62 -9.31
N ARG A 102 -11.09 5.49 -9.50
CA ARG A 102 -11.43 4.99 -10.84
C ARG A 102 -12.20 6.02 -11.65
N GLU A 103 -13.23 6.63 -11.06
CA GLU A 103 -14.04 7.67 -11.69
C GLU A 103 -13.22 8.91 -12.03
N ALA A 104 -12.41 9.39 -11.09
CA ALA A 104 -11.55 10.56 -11.31
C ALA A 104 -10.48 10.31 -12.40
N ILE A 105 -9.86 9.13 -12.40
CA ILE A 105 -8.90 8.72 -13.44
C ILE A 105 -9.56 8.70 -14.82
N LEU A 106 -10.76 8.13 -14.91
CA LEU A 106 -11.52 8.07 -16.15
C LEU A 106 -11.90 9.48 -16.64
N ALA A 107 -12.37 10.34 -15.75
CA ALA A 107 -12.71 11.73 -16.07
C ALA A 107 -11.50 12.55 -16.56
N ALA A 108 -10.30 12.24 -16.06
CA ALA A 108 -9.04 12.83 -16.50
C ALA A 108 -8.48 12.20 -17.80
N GLY A 109 -9.20 11.26 -18.42
CA GLY A 109 -8.82 10.65 -19.70
C GLY A 109 -7.92 9.41 -19.60
N GLY A 110 -7.61 8.93 -18.40
CA GLY A 110 -6.90 7.68 -18.18
C GLY A 110 -7.83 6.47 -18.06
N SER A 111 -7.26 5.30 -17.80
CA SER A 111 -8.00 4.12 -17.32
C SER A 111 -7.08 3.26 -16.46
N ALA A 112 -7.51 2.94 -15.24
CA ALA A 112 -6.73 2.09 -14.35
C ALA A 112 -6.85 0.60 -14.71
N ALA A 113 -5.76 -0.14 -14.49
CA ALA A 113 -5.83 -1.59 -14.41
C ALA A 113 -6.43 -1.99 -13.06
N GLU A 114 -7.22 -3.07 -13.03
CA GLU A 114 -7.91 -3.52 -11.82
C GLU A 114 -7.55 -4.96 -11.45
N GLY A 115 -7.31 -5.18 -10.16
CA GLY A 115 -7.00 -6.50 -9.60
C GLY A 115 -5.81 -7.19 -10.26
N ALA A 116 -5.88 -8.51 -10.43
CA ALA A 116 -4.89 -9.28 -11.18
C ALA A 116 -5.15 -9.32 -12.70
N GLY A 117 -6.06 -8.47 -13.21
CA GLY A 117 -6.53 -8.51 -14.59
C GLY A 117 -5.51 -8.06 -15.65
N ASP A 118 -5.93 -8.15 -16.91
CA ASP A 118 -5.13 -7.71 -18.05
C ASP A 118 -4.88 -6.19 -18.00
N ARG A 119 -3.60 -5.82 -17.91
CA ARG A 119 -3.15 -4.42 -17.85
C ARG A 119 -3.09 -3.76 -19.23
N SER A 120 -3.25 -4.51 -20.32
CA SER A 120 -3.12 -4.00 -21.68
C SER A 120 -4.21 -2.99 -22.08
N ALA A 121 -5.39 -3.07 -21.45
CA ALA A 121 -6.51 -2.17 -21.70
C ALA A 121 -6.46 -0.88 -20.86
N ALA A 122 -5.55 -0.81 -19.89
CA ALA A 122 -5.37 0.35 -19.04
C ALA A 122 -4.53 1.43 -19.75
N ARG A 123 -4.79 2.71 -19.45
CA ARG A 123 -4.15 3.86 -20.08
C ARG A 123 -3.64 4.83 -19.03
N ALA A 124 -2.40 5.26 -19.18
CA ALA A 124 -1.85 6.37 -18.41
C ALA A 124 -2.64 7.67 -18.67
N LEU A 125 -2.47 8.65 -17.79
CA LEU A 125 -3.11 9.95 -17.96
C LEU A 125 -2.50 10.72 -19.15
N PRO A 126 -3.27 11.56 -19.84
CA PRO A 126 -2.72 12.48 -20.83
C PRO A 126 -1.62 13.35 -20.22
N GLY A 127 -0.43 13.36 -20.84
CA GLY A 127 0.74 14.08 -20.33
C GLY A 127 1.69 13.24 -19.46
N SER A 128 1.35 11.97 -19.17
CA SER A 128 2.33 11.04 -18.60
C SER A 128 3.52 10.82 -19.57
N PRO A 129 4.74 10.61 -19.05
CA PRO A 129 5.89 10.21 -19.85
C PRO A 129 5.61 8.99 -20.73
N GLU A 130 6.22 8.96 -21.91
CA GLU A 130 6.10 7.81 -22.81
C GLU A 130 6.62 6.54 -22.15
N GLY A 131 5.80 5.49 -22.17
CA GLY A 131 6.12 4.19 -21.57
C GLY A 131 5.82 4.06 -20.08
N ASP A 132 5.34 5.11 -19.39
CA ASP A 132 4.85 4.96 -18.02
C ASP A 132 3.64 4.01 -17.99
N PRO A 133 3.60 3.05 -17.04
CA PRO A 133 2.47 2.13 -16.94
C PRO A 133 1.22 2.88 -16.52
N ALA A 134 0.06 2.37 -16.94
CA ALA A 134 -1.22 2.85 -16.44
C ALA A 134 -1.32 2.66 -14.91
N PRO A 135 -2.11 3.51 -14.21
CA PRO A 135 -2.36 3.35 -12.79
C PRO A 135 -3.00 1.98 -12.50
N HIS A 136 -2.76 1.43 -11.31
CA HIS A 136 -3.26 0.12 -10.88
C HIS A 136 -4.06 0.22 -9.58
N LEU A 137 -5.28 -0.31 -9.59
CA LEU A 137 -6.16 -0.46 -8.44
C LEU A 137 -6.15 -1.94 -8.03
N PRO A 138 -5.34 -2.34 -7.02
CA PRO A 138 -5.35 -3.72 -6.54
C PRO A 138 -6.73 -4.11 -5.99
N ASP A 139 -7.07 -5.38 -6.06
CA ASP A 139 -8.30 -5.97 -5.47
C ASP A 139 -8.05 -6.47 -4.04
N ILE A 140 -6.80 -6.85 -3.73
CA ILE A 140 -6.38 -7.25 -2.39
C ILE A 140 -6.18 -6.05 -1.45
N VAL A 141 -6.63 -6.17 -0.21
CA VAL A 141 -6.29 -5.24 0.89
C VAL A 141 -5.29 -5.96 1.79
N HIS A 142 -4.03 -5.56 1.74
CA HIS A 142 -2.97 -6.23 2.49
C HIS A 142 -1.85 -5.26 2.86
N SER A 143 -1.04 -5.65 3.85
CA SER A 143 0.29 -5.09 4.10
C SER A 143 1.33 -6.19 3.99
N THR A 144 2.47 -5.90 3.40
CA THR A 144 3.63 -6.79 3.50
C THR A 144 4.25 -6.66 4.90
N VAL A 145 4.58 -7.78 5.53
CA VAL A 145 5.32 -7.83 6.82
C VAL A 145 6.71 -8.45 6.65
N LEU A 146 6.88 -9.31 5.66
CA LEU A 146 8.16 -9.97 5.37
C LEU A 146 8.37 -10.02 3.87
N ARG A 147 9.61 -9.85 3.42
CA ARG A 147 10.02 -10.13 2.05
C ARG A 147 11.35 -10.86 2.02
N TRP A 148 11.46 -11.85 1.15
CA TRP A 148 12.71 -12.55 0.90
C TRP A 148 13.64 -11.68 0.04
N THR A 149 14.82 -11.36 0.57
CA THR A 149 15.89 -10.67 -0.17
C THR A 149 16.72 -11.65 -1.01
N ALA A 150 16.75 -12.91 -0.61
CA ALA A 150 17.23 -14.05 -1.37
C ALA A 150 16.39 -15.30 -1.00
N ALA A 151 16.51 -16.38 -1.78
CA ALA A 151 15.86 -17.64 -1.42
C ALA A 151 16.50 -18.18 -0.13
N PRO A 152 15.71 -18.57 0.90
CA PRO A 152 16.26 -19.16 2.11
C PRO A 152 16.90 -20.51 1.79
N GLU A 153 18.02 -20.82 2.46
CA GLU A 153 18.72 -22.10 2.31
C GLU A 153 17.80 -23.30 2.63
N ASP A 154 16.98 -23.16 3.68
CA ASP A 154 15.93 -24.12 4.04
C ASP A 154 14.55 -23.45 4.01
N ALA A 155 13.90 -23.53 2.84
CA ALA A 155 12.56 -22.97 2.64
C ALA A 155 11.47 -23.65 3.48
N VAL A 156 11.65 -24.93 3.85
CA VAL A 156 10.67 -25.66 4.66
C VAL A 156 10.74 -25.17 6.10
N ALA A 157 11.93 -25.14 6.69
CA ALA A 157 12.13 -24.64 8.04
C ALA A 157 11.71 -23.16 8.19
N ALA A 158 12.02 -22.33 7.19
CA ALA A 158 11.59 -20.93 7.16
C ALA A 158 10.05 -20.81 7.15
N ARG A 159 9.36 -21.63 6.34
CA ARG A 159 7.89 -21.65 6.30
C ARG A 159 7.29 -22.10 7.63
N GLU A 160 7.77 -23.20 8.21
CA GLU A 160 7.29 -23.71 9.50
C GLU A 160 7.51 -22.70 10.64
N ALA A 161 8.66 -22.03 10.64
CA ALA A 161 8.94 -20.97 11.60
C ALA A 161 7.97 -19.79 11.43
N PHE A 162 7.70 -19.35 10.19
CA PHE A 162 6.74 -18.29 9.91
C PHE A 162 5.34 -18.68 10.40
N GLU A 163 4.87 -19.87 10.04
CA GLU A 163 3.54 -20.38 10.40
C GLU A 163 3.36 -20.49 11.92
N ARG A 164 4.39 -20.92 12.65
CA ARG A 164 4.39 -20.94 14.13
C ARG A 164 4.23 -19.54 14.73
N ILE A 165 4.97 -18.55 14.23
CA ILE A 165 4.86 -17.17 14.73
C ILE A 165 3.52 -16.56 14.32
N ALA A 166 3.07 -16.77 13.08
CA ALA A 166 1.77 -16.35 12.56
C ALA A 166 0.61 -16.94 13.39
N ALA A 167 0.71 -18.18 13.86
CA ALA A 167 -0.32 -18.81 14.69
C ALA A 167 -0.55 -18.07 16.03
N SER A 168 0.45 -17.33 16.52
CA SER A 168 0.34 -16.51 17.73
C SER A 168 -0.31 -15.14 17.51
N TRP A 169 -0.62 -14.77 16.25
CA TRP A 169 -1.29 -13.53 15.95
C TRP A 169 -2.78 -13.61 16.27
N GLU A 170 -3.25 -12.70 17.11
CA GLU A 170 -4.66 -12.45 17.37
C GLU A 170 -5.15 -11.32 16.45
N PRO A 171 -6.29 -11.49 15.75
CA PRO A 171 -6.82 -10.45 14.88
C PRO A 171 -6.96 -9.10 15.58
N LEU A 172 -6.52 -8.04 14.92
CA LEU A 172 -6.51 -6.68 15.46
C LEU A 172 -7.33 -5.76 14.57
N GLN A 173 -8.33 -5.09 15.13
CA GLN A 173 -9.02 -4.00 14.44
C GLN A 173 -8.20 -2.71 14.55
N VAL A 174 -7.99 -2.04 13.44
CA VAL A 174 -7.24 -0.78 13.35
C VAL A 174 -8.12 0.29 12.71
N ALA A 175 -8.17 1.47 13.34
CA ALA A 175 -8.68 2.67 12.71
C ALA A 175 -7.54 3.30 11.91
N VAL A 176 -7.77 3.55 10.63
CA VAL A 176 -6.80 4.20 9.74
C VAL A 176 -7.02 5.71 9.84
N PRO A 177 -5.98 6.50 10.15
CA PRO A 177 -6.12 7.95 10.34
C PRO A 177 -6.15 8.76 9.04
N PHE A 178 -5.47 8.29 8.00
CA PHE A 178 -5.27 9.03 6.78
C PHE A 178 -5.16 8.12 5.56
N ALA A 179 -5.54 8.65 4.41
CA ALA A 179 -5.06 8.20 3.11
C ALA A 179 -3.95 9.15 2.65
N ARG A 180 -2.83 8.61 2.18
CA ARG A 180 -1.67 9.39 1.72
C ARG A 180 -1.26 8.98 0.33
N TRP A 181 -0.82 9.94 -0.46
CA TRP A 181 0.07 9.65 -1.58
C TRP A 181 1.50 9.95 -1.19
N VAL A 182 2.37 9.04 -1.62
CA VAL A 182 3.78 9.05 -1.27
C VAL A 182 4.64 8.76 -2.49
N PHE A 183 5.85 9.31 -2.49
CA PHE A 183 6.91 8.86 -3.37
C PHE A 183 7.71 7.79 -2.66
N GLU A 184 7.91 6.66 -3.32
CA GLU A 184 8.81 5.61 -2.87
C GLU A 184 10.21 5.92 -3.42
N ASP A 185 11.23 5.80 -2.57
CA ASP A 185 12.65 5.95 -2.96
C ASP A 185 13.44 4.65 -2.87
N THR A 186 12.90 3.66 -2.17
CA THR A 186 13.48 2.32 -2.01
C THR A 186 12.40 1.31 -2.36
N PRO A 187 12.67 0.36 -3.27
CA PRO A 187 11.67 -0.58 -3.76
C PRO A 187 11.06 -1.39 -2.61
N TYR A 188 9.83 -1.84 -2.84
CA TYR A 188 9.04 -2.68 -1.93
C TYR A 188 8.37 -1.91 -0.79
N MET A 189 7.84 -0.73 -1.10
CA MET A 189 6.96 0.08 -0.27
C MET A 189 7.59 0.46 1.07
N HIS A 190 8.89 0.77 1.05
CA HIS A 190 9.54 1.43 2.17
C HIS A 190 9.10 2.89 2.14
N ILE A 191 8.04 3.19 2.90
CA ILE A 191 7.45 4.52 2.97
C ILE A 191 7.85 5.12 4.33
N PRO A 192 8.85 6.01 4.37
CA PRO A 192 9.12 6.80 5.56
C PRO A 192 7.90 7.66 5.90
N ASP A 193 7.58 7.77 7.19
CA ASP A 193 6.62 8.75 7.68
C ASP A 193 7.31 10.11 7.81
N ASP A 194 7.62 10.72 6.66
CA ASP A 194 8.24 12.04 6.63
C ASP A 194 7.69 12.96 5.51
N PRO A 195 7.78 14.28 5.69
CA PRO A 195 7.24 15.26 4.73
C PRO A 195 7.93 15.28 3.36
N ALA A 196 9.11 14.68 3.20
CA ALA A 196 9.79 14.63 1.91
C ALA A 196 9.21 13.56 0.98
N HIS A 197 8.53 12.57 1.55
CA HIS A 197 7.89 11.47 0.81
C HIS A 197 6.38 11.67 0.68
N ILE A 198 5.72 12.26 1.67
CA ILE A 198 4.28 12.51 1.68
C ILE A 198 4.00 13.85 1.00
N TRP A 199 3.22 13.82 -0.08
CA TRP A 199 2.90 15.02 -0.87
C TRP A 199 1.41 15.36 -0.90
N TRP A 200 0.54 14.40 -0.60
CA TRP A 200 -0.90 14.59 -0.45
C TRP A 200 -1.42 13.73 0.69
N GLU A 201 -2.34 14.27 1.49
CA GLU A 201 -2.99 13.57 2.59
C GLU A 201 -4.48 13.95 2.66
N ALA A 202 -5.32 12.97 2.94
CA ALA A 202 -6.68 13.17 3.41
C ALA A 202 -6.87 12.47 4.75
N ALA A 203 -7.11 13.26 5.78
CA ALA A 203 -7.54 12.76 7.08
C ALA A 203 -8.97 12.20 7.00
N PHE A 204 -9.21 11.17 7.78
CA PHE A 204 -10.55 10.67 8.07
C PHE A 204 -11.14 11.38 9.29
N ASP A 205 -12.45 11.57 9.31
CA ASP A 205 -13.17 12.21 10.40
C ASP A 205 -13.09 11.37 11.68
N GLY A 206 -13.09 12.04 12.84
CA GLY A 206 -13.27 11.39 14.14
C GLY A 206 -12.00 10.82 14.80
N LEU A 207 -10.83 10.97 14.17
CA LEU A 207 -9.55 10.87 14.87
C LEU A 207 -9.10 12.28 15.21
N GLU A 208 -9.51 12.78 16.38
CA GLU A 208 -8.86 13.95 16.97
C GLU A 208 -7.35 13.67 16.96
N SER A 209 -6.57 14.59 16.38
CA SER A 209 -5.12 14.46 16.38
C SER A 209 -4.69 14.28 17.83
N ARG A 210 -4.21 13.08 18.16
CA ARG A 210 -3.51 12.88 19.42
C ARG A 210 -2.30 13.81 19.34
N LYS A 211 -2.42 14.96 20.00
CA LYS A 211 -1.27 15.81 20.31
C LYS A 211 -0.48 15.01 21.33
N ASP A 212 0.51 14.27 20.83
CA ASP A 212 1.60 13.75 21.65
C ASP A 212 2.44 14.92 22.22
#